data_AF-A5CZN3-F1
#
_entry.id   AF-A5CZN3-F1
#
_cell.length_a   1.000
_cell.length_b   1.000
_cell.length_c   1.000
_cell.angle_alpha   90.00
_cell.angle_beta   90.00
_cell.angle_gamma   90.00
#
_symmetry.space_group_name_H-M   'P 1'
#
loop_
_entity.id
_entity.type
_entity.pdbx_description
1 polymer ?
#
loop_
_entity_poly.entity_id
_entity_poly.type
_entity_poly.pdbx_seq_one_letter_code
_entity_poly.pdbx_strand_id
1 'polypeptide(L)'
;MSFKAEERVKVRLEFMRMLARMKLDPARAELLGGFFEAYLKLNRKEEEEFSLELGKIDREEAEAIMQITTGWHEKGRAEGIKEGIKEGIKEGIKEGKLETARAALKKGLPEDVVAEITGLDLETVRRLKGGLN
;
A
#
# COMPACT_ATOMS: atom_id res chain seq x y z
N MET A 1 14.23 -20.11 1.56
CA MET A 1 14.79 -21.05 0.58
C MET A 1 15.55 -20.25 -0.45
N SER A 2 16.78 -20.63 -0.75
CA SER A 2 17.65 -19.90 -1.67
C SER A 2 17.56 -20.54 -3.06
N PHE A 3 16.56 -20.14 -3.86
CA PHE A 3 16.54 -20.48 -5.28
C PHE A 3 17.60 -19.66 -6.01
N LYS A 4 18.26 -20.25 -7.01
CA LYS A 4 19.13 -19.47 -7.92
C LYS A 4 18.28 -18.49 -8.71
N ALA A 5 18.84 -17.34 -9.09
CA ALA A 5 18.12 -16.30 -9.82
C ALA A 5 17.42 -16.87 -11.08
N GLU A 6 18.12 -17.75 -11.79
CA GLU A 6 17.63 -18.40 -13.02
C GLU A 6 16.45 -19.37 -12.80
N GLU A 7 16.19 -19.83 -11.56
CA GLU A 7 15.15 -20.80 -11.24
C GLU A 7 13.86 -20.15 -10.75
N ARG A 8 13.92 -18.88 -10.31
CA ARG A 8 12.81 -18.17 -9.67
C ARG A 8 11.60 -18.03 -10.60
N VAL A 9 11.84 -17.63 -11.86
CA VAL A 9 10.79 -17.46 -12.87
C VAL A 9 10.10 -18.79 -13.17
N LYS A 10 10.86 -19.87 -13.31
CA LYS A 10 10.32 -21.21 -13.55
C LYS A 10 9.49 -21.70 -12.38
N VAL A 11 10.00 -21.52 -11.16
CA VAL A 11 9.29 -21.90 -9.93
C VAL A 11 7.99 -21.10 -9.79
N ARG A 12 8.00 -19.82 -10.14
CA ARG A 12 6.80 -18.97 -10.21
C ARG A 12 5.77 -19.47 -11.21
N LEU A 13 6.21 -19.78 -12.43
CA LEU A 13 5.36 -20.28 -13.49
C LEU A 13 4.71 -21.61 -13.14
N GLU A 14 5.50 -22.59 -12.71
CA GLU A 14 4.98 -23.91 -12.39
C GLU A 14 4.03 -23.89 -11.19
N PHE A 15 4.29 -23.03 -10.19
CA PHE A 15 3.36 -22.83 -9.08
C PHE A 15 2.02 -22.26 -9.55
N MET A 16 2.04 -21.26 -10.43
CA MET A 16 0.80 -20.67 -10.95
C MET A 16 0.01 -21.63 -11.83
N ARG A 17 0.69 -22.41 -12.67
CA ARG A 17 0.06 -23.48 -13.47
C ARG A 17 -0.58 -24.54 -12.58
N MET A 18 0.09 -24.92 -11.49
CA MET A 18 -0.49 -25.82 -10.49
C MET A 18 -1.78 -25.25 -9.92
N LEU A 19 -1.79 -23.98 -9.47
CA LEU A 19 -2.99 -23.34 -8.92
C LEU A 19 -4.14 -23.28 -9.93
N ALA A 20 -3.86 -22.92 -11.19
CA ALA A 20 -4.85 -22.87 -12.25
C ALA A 20 -5.48 -24.25 -12.53
N ARG A 21 -4.67 -25.32 -12.51
CA ARG A 21 -5.14 -26.70 -12.75
C ARG A 21 -5.95 -27.28 -11.59
N MET A 22 -5.68 -26.85 -10.37
CA MET A 22 -6.35 -27.35 -9.17
C MET A 22 -7.82 -26.94 -9.05
N LYS A 23 -8.33 -26.09 -9.96
CA LYS A 23 -9.73 -25.61 -9.98
C LYS A 23 -10.19 -25.13 -8.60
N LEU A 24 -9.31 -24.43 -7.89
CA LEU A 24 -9.61 -23.82 -6.60
C LEU A 24 -10.68 -22.75 -6.79
N ASP A 25 -11.45 -22.48 -5.74
CA ASP A 25 -12.28 -21.28 -5.74
C ASP A 25 -11.36 -20.03 -5.81
N PRO A 26 -11.84 -18.91 -6.41
CA PRO A 26 -11.02 -17.73 -6.63
C PRO A 26 -10.33 -17.22 -5.37
N ALA A 27 -11.01 -17.27 -4.21
CA ALA A 27 -10.46 -16.76 -2.95
C ALA A 27 -9.29 -17.60 -2.45
N ARG A 28 -9.35 -18.94 -2.56
CA ARG A 28 -8.23 -19.82 -2.20
C ARG A 28 -7.06 -19.70 -3.17
N ALA A 29 -7.34 -19.57 -4.47
CA ALA A 29 -6.30 -19.37 -5.48
C ALA A 29 -5.56 -18.05 -5.24
N GLU A 30 -6.30 -16.97 -5.00
CA GLU A 30 -5.76 -15.64 -4.68
C GLU A 30 -4.93 -15.68 -3.39
N LEU A 31 -5.42 -16.33 -2.33
CA LEU A 31 -4.68 -16.46 -1.06
C LEU A 31 -3.34 -17.19 -1.23
N LEU A 32 -3.34 -18.33 -1.93
CA LEU A 32 -2.12 -19.11 -2.16
C LEU A 32 -1.16 -18.39 -3.13
N GLY A 33 -1.70 -17.74 -4.16
CA GLY A 33 -0.95 -16.92 -5.10
C GLY A 33 -0.24 -15.76 -4.40
N GLY A 34 -0.99 -14.98 -3.61
CA GLY A 34 -0.47 -13.85 -2.84
C GLY A 34 0.54 -14.26 -1.75
N PHE A 35 0.29 -15.37 -1.04
CA PHE A 35 1.26 -15.91 -0.10
C PHE A 35 2.59 -16.29 -0.78
N PHE A 36 2.49 -16.93 -1.95
CA PHE A 36 3.67 -17.34 -2.70
C PHE A 36 4.44 -16.12 -3.28
N GLU A 37 3.75 -15.05 -3.69
CA GLU A 37 4.38 -13.76 -4.06
C GLU A 37 5.19 -13.14 -2.93
N ALA A 38 4.67 -13.20 -1.70
CA ALA A 38 5.36 -12.65 -0.54
C ALA A 38 6.70 -13.35 -0.29
N TYR A 39 6.80 -14.64 -0.62
CA TYR A 39 8.00 -15.45 -0.47
C TYR A 39 8.95 -15.39 -1.67
N LEU A 40 8.41 -15.40 -2.88
CA LEU A 40 9.16 -15.39 -4.14
C LEU A 40 8.90 -14.10 -4.92
N LYS A 41 9.49 -13.00 -4.44
CA LYS A 41 9.43 -11.70 -5.13
C LYS A 41 10.32 -11.72 -6.35
N LEU A 42 9.74 -11.58 -7.54
CA LEU A 42 10.52 -11.41 -8.75
C LEU A 42 10.98 -9.95 -8.87
N ASN A 43 12.17 -9.75 -9.42
CA ASN A 43 12.64 -8.43 -9.80
C ASN A 43 12.08 -8.05 -11.19
N ARG A 44 12.29 -6.80 -11.62
CA ARG A 44 11.75 -6.30 -12.90
C ARG A 44 12.11 -7.18 -14.11
N LYS A 45 13.36 -7.65 -14.22
CA LYS A 45 13.78 -8.50 -15.35
C LYS A 45 13.11 -9.86 -15.30
N GLU A 46 12.98 -10.43 -14.09
CA GLU A 46 12.31 -11.71 -13.86
C GLU A 46 10.79 -11.62 -14.13
N GLU A 47 10.14 -10.51 -13.81
CA GLU A 47 8.71 -10.26 -14.13
C GLU A 47 8.47 -10.14 -15.64
N GLU A 48 9.39 -9.46 -16.36
CA GLU A 48 9.36 -9.38 -17.81
C GLU A 48 9.53 -10.78 -18.43
N GLU A 49 10.47 -11.58 -17.93
CA GLU A 49 10.66 -12.97 -18.35
C GLU A 49 9.45 -13.86 -18.04
N PHE A 50 8.86 -13.72 -16.85
CA PHE A 50 7.64 -14.42 -16.45
C PHE A 50 6.48 -14.11 -17.39
N SER A 51 6.31 -12.83 -17.76
CA SER A 51 5.28 -12.39 -18.71
C SER A 51 5.49 -12.98 -20.11
N LEU A 52 6.75 -13.07 -20.56
CA LEU A 52 7.09 -13.72 -21.84
C LEU A 52 6.80 -15.22 -21.81
N GLU A 53 7.09 -15.92 -20.71
CA GLU A 53 6.78 -17.34 -20.56
C GLU A 53 5.26 -17.60 -20.52
N LEU A 54 4.48 -16.72 -19.88
CA LEU A 54 3.02 -16.78 -19.93
C LEU A 54 2.45 -16.60 -21.34
N GLY A 55 3.12 -15.81 -22.19
CA GLY A 55 2.73 -15.65 -23.59
C GLY A 55 2.97 -16.90 -24.46
N LYS A 56 3.73 -17.89 -23.97
CA LYS A 56 4.07 -19.12 -24.69
C LYS A 56 3.16 -20.30 -24.36
N ILE A 57 2.39 -20.21 -23.28
CA ILE A 57 1.46 -21.27 -22.86
C ILE A 57 0.08 -21.08 -23.51
N ASP A 58 -0.80 -22.06 -23.29
CA ASP A 58 -2.17 -21.98 -23.78
C ASP A 58 -2.90 -20.76 -23.21
N ARG A 59 -3.75 -20.15 -24.04
CA ARG A 59 -4.44 -18.90 -23.72
C ARG A 59 -5.36 -19.06 -22.51
N GLU A 60 -6.06 -20.18 -22.41
CA GLU A 60 -6.96 -20.44 -21.28
C GLU A 60 -6.17 -20.63 -19.97
N GLU A 61 -5.03 -21.32 -20.03
CA GLU A 61 -4.12 -21.48 -18.89
C GLU A 61 -3.52 -20.12 -18.45
N ALA A 62 -3.12 -19.28 -19.41
CA ALA A 62 -2.60 -17.94 -19.13
C ALA A 62 -3.67 -17.01 -18.52
N GLU A 63 -4.89 -17.02 -19.05
CA GLU A 63 -6.00 -16.23 -18.52
C GLU A 63 -6.36 -16.63 -17.09
N ALA A 64 -6.39 -17.93 -16.78
CA ALA A 64 -6.62 -18.41 -15.42
C ALA A 64 -5.52 -17.95 -14.45
N ILE A 65 -4.25 -18.00 -14.86
CA ILE A 65 -3.13 -17.51 -14.04
C ILE A 65 -3.24 -16.00 -13.80
N MET A 66 -3.56 -15.22 -14.84
CA MET A 66 -3.72 -13.77 -14.72
C MET A 66 -4.83 -13.39 -13.75
N GLN A 67 -5.97 -14.10 -13.75
CA GLN A 67 -7.05 -13.83 -12.80
C GLN A 67 -6.64 -14.04 -11.33
N ILE A 68 -5.75 -15.02 -11.08
CA ILE A 68 -5.22 -15.28 -9.73
C ILE A 68 -4.33 -14.14 -9.25
N THR A 69 -3.50 -13.58 -10.14
CA THR A 69 -2.54 -12.53 -9.77
C THR A 69 -3.16 -11.13 -9.74
N THR A 70 -4.09 -10.81 -10.64
CA THR A 70 -4.67 -9.45 -10.73
C THR A 70 -5.56 -9.10 -9.53
N GLY A 71 -6.34 -10.05 -9.01
CA GLY A 71 -7.25 -9.81 -7.88
C GLY A 71 -6.52 -9.30 -6.64
N TRP A 72 -5.39 -9.93 -6.29
CA TRP A 72 -4.57 -9.54 -5.14
C TRP A 72 -3.92 -8.17 -5.34
N HIS A 73 -3.35 -7.90 -6.52
CA HIS A 73 -2.72 -6.62 -6.83
C HIS A 73 -3.70 -5.44 -6.80
N GLU A 74 -4.91 -5.62 -7.35
CA GLU A 74 -5.95 -4.60 -7.32
C GLU A 74 -6.43 -4.32 -5.90
N LYS A 75 -6.65 -5.37 -5.11
CA LYS A 75 -7.05 -5.24 -3.71
C LYS A 75 -5.98 -4.54 -2.87
N GLY A 76 -4.72 -4.96 -3.00
CA GLY A 76 -3.60 -4.33 -2.30
C GLY A 76 -3.40 -2.87 -2.69
N ARG A 77 -3.58 -2.52 -3.98
CA ARG A 77 -3.54 -1.13 -4.45
C ARG A 77 -4.68 -0.31 -3.85
N ALA A 78 -5.90 -0.84 -3.85
CA ALA A 78 -7.07 -0.16 -3.30
C ALA A 78 -6.93 0.09 -1.78
N GLU A 79 -6.46 -0.92 -1.03
CA GLU A 79 -6.18 -0.80 0.40
C GLU A 79 -5.09 0.25 0.67
N GLY A 80 -3.98 0.21 -0.08
CA GLY A 80 -2.89 1.18 0.06
C GLY A 80 -3.31 2.62 -0.24
N ILE A 81 -4.13 2.84 -1.28
CA ILE A 81 -4.69 4.17 -1.58
C ILE A 81 -5.59 4.64 -0.44
N LYS A 82 -6.46 3.77 0.06
CA LYS A 82 -7.39 4.10 1.15
C LYS A 82 -6.64 4.47 2.44
N GLU A 83 -5.59 3.72 2.79
CA GLU A 83 -4.76 4.00 3.94
C GLU A 83 -3.99 5.31 3.77
N GLY A 84 -3.35 5.52 2.61
CA GLY A 84 -2.63 6.76 2.30
C GLY A 84 -3.52 8.01 2.34
N ILE A 85 -4.75 7.93 1.82
CA ILE A 85 -5.72 9.04 1.91
C ILE A 85 -6.08 9.32 3.37
N LYS A 86 -6.34 8.28 4.17
CA LYS A 86 -6.71 8.42 5.58
C LYS A 86 -5.59 9.07 6.39
N GLU A 87 -4.34 8.65 6.18
CA GLU A 87 -3.17 9.24 6.83
C GLU A 87 -2.95 10.68 6.39
N GLY A 88 -2.99 10.95 5.08
CA GLY A 88 -2.83 12.29 4.53
C GLY A 88 -3.88 13.29 5.03
N ILE A 89 -5.15 12.89 5.14
CA ILE A 89 -6.19 13.73 5.72
C ILE A 89 -5.90 14.02 7.20
N LYS A 90 -5.51 13.00 7.97
CA LYS A 90 -5.21 13.17 9.41
C LYS A 90 -4.03 14.11 9.62
N GLU A 91 -2.97 13.96 8.83
CA GLU A 91 -1.79 14.82 8.88
C GLU A 91 -2.13 16.25 8.46
N GLY A 92 -2.86 16.42 7.35
CA GLY A 92 -3.30 17.73 6.87
C GLY A 92 -4.21 18.47 7.86
N ILE A 93 -5.13 17.78 8.54
CA ILE A 93 -5.97 18.39 9.60
C ILE A 93 -5.08 18.85 10.77
N LYS A 94 -4.11 18.02 11.18
CA LYS A 94 -3.21 18.37 12.28
C LYS A 94 -2.34 19.57 11.92
N GLU A 95 -1.75 19.57 10.73
CA GLU A 95 -0.93 20.67 10.22
C GLU A 95 -1.76 21.96 10.11
N GLY A 96 -2.95 21.90 9.51
CA GLY A 96 -3.85 23.06 9.41
C GLY A 96 -4.26 23.63 10.77
N LYS A 97 -4.48 22.79 11.78
CA LYS A 97 -4.72 23.25 13.17
C LYS A 97 -3.51 24.00 13.74
N LEU A 98 -2.30 23.49 13.54
CA LEU A 98 -1.06 24.11 14.02
C LEU A 98 -0.79 25.44 13.30
N GLU A 99 -1.00 25.50 11.99
CA GLU A 99 -0.87 26.73 11.20
C GLU A 99 -1.87 27.80 11.65
N THR A 100 -3.14 27.41 11.82
CA THR A 100 -4.19 28.29 12.33
C THR A 100 -3.82 28.84 13.71
N ALA A 101 -3.34 27.98 14.61
CA ALA A 101 -2.91 28.38 15.95
C ALA A 101 -1.74 29.37 15.89
N ARG A 102 -0.71 29.11 15.07
CA ARG A 102 0.42 30.01 14.88
C ARG A 102 -0.01 31.36 14.33
N ALA A 103 -0.89 31.39 13.33
CA ALA A 103 -1.40 32.62 12.74
C ALA A 103 -2.22 33.44 13.75
N ALA A 104 -3.05 32.79 14.55
CA ALA A 104 -3.85 33.43 15.59
C ALA A 104 -2.96 34.01 16.72
N LEU A 105 -1.97 33.26 17.19
CA LEU A 105 -1.00 33.72 18.18
C LEU A 105 -0.19 34.94 17.68
N LYS A 106 0.26 34.92 16.41
CA LYS A 106 0.94 36.07 15.80
C LYS A 106 0.07 37.32 15.71
N LYS A 107 -1.25 37.16 15.62
CA LYS A 107 -2.22 38.25 15.66
C LYS A 107 -2.55 38.73 17.09
N GLY A 108 -1.92 38.14 18.11
CA GLY A 108 -2.10 38.52 19.50
C GLY A 108 -3.35 37.92 20.17
N LEU A 109 -3.96 36.88 19.59
CA LEU A 109 -5.08 36.22 20.24
C LEU A 109 -4.63 35.51 21.54
N PRO A 110 -5.47 35.53 22.59
CA PRO A 110 -5.21 34.78 23.82
C PRO A 110 -5.07 33.27 23.59
N GLU A 111 -4.22 32.60 24.36
CA GLU A 111 -3.91 31.17 24.20
C GLU A 111 -5.11 30.26 24.41
N ASP A 112 -5.99 30.61 25.35
CA ASP A 112 -7.25 29.93 25.66
C ASP A 112 -8.22 29.99 24.48
N VAL A 113 -8.37 31.18 23.87
CA VAL A 113 -9.19 31.37 22.66
C VAL A 113 -8.61 30.59 21.47
N VAL A 114 -7.29 30.56 21.32
CA VAL A 114 -6.62 29.80 20.25
C VAL A 114 -6.81 28.29 20.44
N ALA A 115 -6.70 27.78 21.67
CA ALA A 115 -6.94 26.39 22.00
C ALA A 115 -8.38 25.97 21.65
N GLU A 116 -9.36 26.82 21.98
CA GLU A 116 -10.77 26.59 21.65
C GLU A 116 -11.02 26.54 20.14
N ILE A 117 -10.54 27.56 19.39
CA ILE A 117 -10.73 27.66 17.93
C ILE A 117 -10.10 26.47 17.18
N THR A 118 -8.89 26.08 17.58
CA THR A 118 -8.14 25.03 16.87
C THR A 118 -8.45 23.62 17.38
N GLY A 119 -9.10 23.51 18.54
CA GLY A 119 -9.30 22.25 19.24
C GLY A 119 -7.97 21.56 19.57
N LEU A 120 -6.93 22.35 19.83
CA LEU A 120 -5.64 21.90 20.35
C LEU A 120 -5.66 22.06 21.88
N ASP A 121 -4.85 21.26 22.58
CA ASP A 121 -4.66 21.44 24.01
C ASP A 121 -3.87 22.73 24.31
N LEU A 122 -4.15 23.31 25.48
CA LEU A 122 -3.55 24.58 25.89
C LEU A 122 -2.02 24.49 26.02
N GLU A 123 -1.48 23.32 26.35
CA GLU A 123 -0.04 23.09 26.46
C GLU A 123 0.65 23.16 25.10
N THR A 124 0.06 22.53 24.07
CA THR A 124 0.51 22.60 22.68
C THR A 124 0.50 24.04 22.17
N VAL A 125 -0.55 24.80 22.46
CA VAL A 125 -0.64 26.23 22.08
C VAL A 125 0.45 27.07 22.78
N ARG A 126 0.68 26.86 24.07
CA ARG A 126 1.77 27.51 24.83
C ARG A 126 3.14 27.19 24.24
N ARG A 127 3.37 25.94 23.88
CA ARG A 127 4.64 25.48 23.30
C ARG A 127 4.86 26.10 21.91
N LEU A 128 3.79 26.25 21.12
CA LEU A 128 3.84 26.97 19.84
C LEU A 128 4.19 28.45 20.03
N LYS A 129 3.61 29.12 21.04
CA LYS A 129 3.92 30.51 21.38
C LYS A 129 5.37 30.70 21.83
N GLY A 130 5.88 29.80 22.66
CA GLY A 130 7.28 29.83 23.13
C GLY A 130 8.31 29.70 21.99
N GLY A 131 7.96 29.06 20.88
CA GLY A 131 8.82 28.97 19.68
C GLY A 131 8.61 30.09 18.64
N LEU A 132 7.72 31.06 18.91
CA LEU A 132 7.48 32.23 18.06
C LEU A 132 8.22 33.49 18.56
N ASN A 133 8.78 33.44 19.78
CA ASN A 133 9.55 34.50 20.41
C ASN A 133 11.04 34.40 20.12
#